data_AF-A0A9W4U0X7-F1
#
_entry.id   AF-A0A9W4U0X7-F1
#
_cell.length_a   1.000
_cell.length_b   1.000
_cell.length_c   1.000
_cell.angle_alpha   90.00
_cell.angle_beta   90.00
_cell.angle_gamma   90.00
#
_symmetry.space_group_name_H-M   'P 1'
#
loop_
_entity.id
_entity.type
_entity.pdbx_description
1 polymer ?
#
loop_
_entity_poly.entity_id
_entity_poly.type
_entity_poly.pdbx_seq_one_letter_code
_entity_poly.pdbx_strand_id
1 'polypeptide(L)'
;MFRSQSQTTLSTLIHPQQEAGQDDSDIVSLLSDSTLINPTLSIFNHPLQQYTTHNTIPIISKFLSPGVELYNSYGSFESNAAPILSTKFNLLKSNFLNIYKEKQLFCKVDFKIHSNYITYYVLTFQNEVVYLIMNNSNYPTIDFAFCGSFFRIMGITGTTSSLGSANLIKLFIMRSEKGLLCDGIEIERGKRLKIDNELSNLIQNDMSKVKGYIHSSTPLIGVPLATFVDSGDVKVNKNGGRYVKHGYIQLFDYLNEETVSEHMLMICCILLTLREQEYRKFKGDKKSNYVG
;
A
#
# COMPACT_ATOMS: atom_id res chain seq x y z
N MET A 1 -5.85 21.62 50.90
CA MET A 1 -5.22 20.32 51.18
C MET A 1 -6.20 19.23 50.80
N PHE A 2 -5.79 18.34 49.88
CA PHE A 2 -6.17 16.93 49.64
C PHE A 2 -6.17 16.62 48.14
N ARG A 3 -5.28 15.69 47.77
CA ARG A 3 -5.13 15.00 46.47
C ARG A 3 -6.07 13.79 46.42
N SER A 4 -6.55 13.44 45.22
CA SER A 4 -6.85 12.07 44.75
C SER A 4 -7.31 12.17 43.27
N GLN A 5 -6.44 11.88 42.30
CA GLN A 5 -6.24 10.60 41.57
C GLN A 5 -7.30 10.23 40.52
N SER A 6 -6.73 9.85 39.38
CA SER A 6 -7.24 9.52 38.04
C SER A 6 -8.20 8.33 37.94
N GLN A 7 -8.99 8.33 36.85
CA GLN A 7 -9.39 7.22 35.97
C GLN A 7 -10.90 7.21 35.68
N THR A 8 -11.26 7.61 34.46
CA THR A 8 -12.47 7.20 33.75
C THR A 8 -12.14 7.18 32.25
N THR A 9 -11.55 6.10 31.71
CA THR A 9 -12.23 4.99 30.99
C THR A 9 -13.14 5.50 29.86
N LEU A 10 -12.73 5.48 28.58
CA LEU A 10 -12.83 4.34 27.63
C LEU A 10 -14.23 3.71 27.49
N SER A 11 -15.29 4.40 27.92
CA SER A 11 -16.65 3.87 27.97
C SER A 11 -17.58 4.31 26.82
N THR A 12 -17.05 4.86 25.72
CA THR A 12 -17.90 5.33 24.59
C THR A 12 -17.85 4.45 23.34
N LEU A 13 -17.20 3.29 23.40
CA LEU A 13 -17.32 2.25 22.39
C LEU A 13 -18.02 1.07 23.04
N ILE A 14 -19.34 1.00 22.93
CA ILE A 14 -20.21 -0.20 22.89
C ILE A 14 -21.65 0.32 23.03
N HIS A 15 -22.40 0.32 21.93
CA HIS A 15 -23.86 0.21 22.01
C HIS A 15 -24.21 -1.28 22.09
N PRO A 16 -25.14 -1.70 22.96
CA PRO A 16 -25.45 -3.11 23.15
C PRO A 16 -26.44 -3.58 22.08
N GLN A 17 -26.08 -4.60 21.32
CA GLN A 17 -27.05 -5.59 20.86
C GLN A 17 -26.66 -6.94 21.48
N GLN A 18 -27.51 -7.40 22.38
CA GLN A 18 -27.44 -8.70 23.03
C GLN A 18 -27.87 -9.82 22.07
N GLU A 19 -27.40 -11.02 22.45
CA GLU A 19 -27.72 -12.38 21.99
C GLU A 19 -26.85 -12.90 20.84
N ALA A 20 -26.09 -14.00 20.96
CA ALA A 20 -25.76 -14.88 22.07
C ALA A 20 -24.57 -15.77 21.64
N GLY A 21 -23.64 -16.04 22.56
CA GLY A 21 -22.88 -17.29 22.58
C GLY A 21 -21.47 -17.29 22.00
N GLN A 22 -20.50 -17.47 22.92
CA GLN A 22 -19.12 -17.92 22.76
C GLN A 22 -18.02 -16.87 22.45
N ASP A 23 -16.95 -17.00 23.24
CA ASP A 23 -15.61 -16.41 23.12
C ASP A 23 -15.32 -15.01 23.68
N ASP A 24 -15.64 -14.79 24.96
CA ASP A 24 -15.04 -13.71 25.78
C ASP A 24 -13.68 -14.09 26.41
N SER A 25 -13.21 -15.35 26.26
CA SER A 25 -11.87 -15.78 26.72
C SER A 25 -10.75 -15.46 25.74
N ASP A 26 -11.06 -15.30 24.45
CA ASP A 26 -10.05 -15.15 23.40
C ASP A 26 -9.59 -13.69 23.24
N ILE A 27 -10.46 -12.74 23.56
CA ILE A 27 -10.14 -11.30 23.50
C ILE A 27 -9.21 -10.89 24.66
N VAL A 28 -9.32 -11.54 25.82
CA VAL A 28 -8.44 -11.29 26.97
C VAL A 28 -7.09 -12.02 26.84
N SER A 29 -7.03 -13.12 26.07
CA SER A 29 -5.77 -13.79 25.75
C SER A 29 -4.91 -13.00 24.75
N LEU A 30 -5.51 -12.18 23.88
CA LEU A 30 -4.79 -11.32 22.92
C LEU A 30 -4.16 -10.07 23.55
N LEU A 31 -4.58 -9.71 24.77
CA LEU A 31 -4.07 -8.54 25.52
C LEU A 31 -3.14 -8.91 26.68
N SER A 32 -3.04 -10.20 27.04
CA SER A 32 -2.20 -10.68 28.15
C SER A 32 -0.77 -11.04 27.74
N ASP A 33 -0.53 -11.28 26.45
CA ASP A 33 0.83 -11.29 25.90
C ASP A 33 1.26 -9.86 25.60
N SER A 34 1.70 -9.19 26.66
CA SER A 34 2.61 -8.06 26.61
C SER A 34 3.88 -8.44 25.83
N THR A 35 3.75 -8.47 24.50
CA THR A 35 4.87 -8.55 23.59
C THR A 35 5.63 -7.24 23.77
N LEU A 36 6.68 -7.30 24.61
CA LEU A 36 7.71 -6.28 24.71
C LEU A 36 8.16 -5.95 23.28
N ILE A 37 7.60 -4.88 22.71
CA ILE A 37 8.02 -4.38 21.41
C ILE A 37 9.49 -4.03 21.58
N ASN A 38 10.36 -4.83 20.97
CA ASN A 38 11.80 -4.63 21.10
C ASN A 38 12.11 -3.17 20.74
N PRO A 39 12.67 -2.36 21.66
CA PRO A 39 12.87 -0.92 21.47
C PRO A 39 13.86 -0.60 20.34
N THR A 40 14.56 -1.60 19.81
CA THR A 40 15.46 -1.44 18.66
C THR A 40 14.76 -1.56 17.31
N LEU A 41 13.47 -1.92 17.26
CA LEU A 41 12.75 -2.04 15.99
C LEU A 41 12.42 -0.65 15.45
N SER A 42 12.87 -0.38 14.23
CA SER A 42 12.60 0.87 13.53
C SER A 42 12.09 0.62 12.11
N ILE A 43 11.23 1.51 11.64
CA ILE A 43 10.80 1.62 10.24
C ILE A 43 11.24 3.01 9.77
N PHE A 44 11.86 3.13 8.60
CA PHE A 44 12.38 4.42 8.11
C PHE A 44 13.30 5.16 9.11
N ASN A 45 14.05 4.41 9.92
CA ASN A 45 14.85 4.92 11.05
C ASN A 45 14.04 5.57 12.20
N HIS A 46 12.72 5.41 12.23
CA HIS A 46 11.85 5.80 13.33
C HIS A 46 11.48 4.58 14.19
N PRO A 47 11.56 4.67 15.53
CA PRO A 47 11.12 3.59 16.41
C PRO A 47 9.68 3.19 16.11
N LEU A 48 9.42 1.88 16.11
CA LEU A 48 8.10 1.32 15.83
C LEU A 48 7.01 1.90 16.76
N GLN A 49 7.36 2.22 18.00
CA GLN A 49 6.45 2.80 18.99
C GLN A 49 5.94 4.19 18.62
N GLN A 50 6.59 4.88 17.67
CA GLN A 50 6.12 6.18 17.17
C GLN A 50 4.97 6.05 16.18
N TYR A 51 4.74 4.86 15.61
CA TYR A 51 3.70 4.61 14.60
C TYR A 51 2.30 4.48 15.22
N THR A 52 1.81 5.58 15.80
CA THR A 52 0.54 5.62 16.52
C THR A 52 -0.59 6.29 15.75
N THR A 53 -0.26 7.01 14.68
CA THR A 53 -1.24 7.82 13.94
C THR A 53 -1.84 6.99 12.82
N HIS A 54 -3.17 6.98 12.71
CA HIS A 54 -3.87 6.29 11.63
C HIS A 54 -4.50 7.30 10.66
N ASN A 55 -4.05 7.27 9.40
CA ASN A 55 -4.53 8.17 8.35
C ASN A 55 -5.40 7.40 7.34
N THR A 56 -6.53 7.99 6.93
CA THR A 56 -7.40 7.44 5.86
C THR A 56 -7.48 8.43 4.70
N ILE A 57 -6.78 8.11 3.63
CA ILE A 57 -6.55 8.97 2.48
C ILE A 57 -7.51 8.58 1.35
N PRO A 58 -8.64 9.30 1.15
CA PRO A 58 -9.57 8.99 0.07
C PRO A 58 -8.94 9.21 -1.31
N ILE A 59 -9.34 8.36 -2.26
CA ILE A 59 -8.95 8.42 -3.67
C ILE A 59 -10.15 8.88 -4.47
N ILE A 60 -10.01 10.03 -5.13
CA ILE A 60 -11.11 10.69 -5.84
C ILE A 60 -10.67 11.00 -7.26
N SER A 61 -11.52 10.77 -8.24
CA SER A 61 -11.34 11.31 -9.59
C SER A 61 -12.44 12.31 -9.91
N LYS A 62 -12.10 13.28 -10.77
CA LYS A 62 -13.10 14.15 -11.39
C LYS A 62 -13.66 13.45 -12.62
N PHE A 63 -14.99 13.44 -12.76
CA PHE A 63 -15.65 12.86 -13.92
C PHE A 63 -15.11 13.52 -15.21
N LEU A 64 -14.64 12.69 -16.16
CA LEU A 64 -13.97 13.06 -17.44
C LEU A 64 -12.51 13.55 -17.33
N SER A 65 -11.94 13.71 -16.14
CA SER A 65 -10.51 14.03 -16.01
C SER A 65 -9.70 12.74 -15.86
N PRO A 66 -8.69 12.50 -16.71
CA PRO A 66 -7.84 11.34 -16.55
C PRO A 66 -6.90 11.54 -15.34
N GLY A 67 -7.13 10.79 -14.27
CA GLY A 67 -6.28 10.79 -13.09
C GLY A 67 -7.07 10.51 -11.81
N VAL A 68 -6.36 10.43 -10.71
CA VAL A 68 -6.92 10.40 -9.36
C VAL A 68 -6.19 11.40 -8.47
N GLU A 69 -6.88 11.86 -7.45
CA GLU A 69 -6.44 12.81 -6.45
C GLU A 69 -6.57 12.16 -5.07
N LEU A 70 -5.55 12.38 -4.23
CA LEU A 70 -5.54 12.00 -2.83
C LEU A 70 -5.79 13.24 -1.98
N TYR A 71 -6.60 13.10 -0.94
CA TYR A 71 -6.87 14.16 0.03
C TYR A 71 -6.50 13.66 1.43
N ASN A 72 -6.10 14.54 2.35
CA ASN A 72 -5.78 14.15 3.74
C ASN A 72 -6.94 13.44 4.44
N SER A 73 -8.17 13.84 4.13
CA SER A 73 -9.39 13.20 4.61
C SER A 73 -10.53 13.45 3.62
N TYR A 74 -11.64 12.75 3.80
CA TYR A 74 -12.84 13.02 3.02
C TYR A 74 -13.42 14.42 3.33
N GLY A 75 -13.32 14.87 4.58
CA GLY A 75 -13.70 16.24 4.97
C GLY A 75 -12.86 17.30 4.27
N SER A 76 -11.55 17.06 4.07
CA SER A 76 -10.68 17.95 3.29
C SER A 76 -11.10 18.03 1.82
N PHE A 77 -11.52 16.91 1.23
CA PHE A 77 -12.14 16.94 -0.08
C PHE A 77 -13.40 17.79 -0.05
N GLU A 78 -14.32 17.60 0.91
CA GLU A 78 -15.57 18.35 1.00
C GLU A 78 -15.37 19.86 1.23
N SER A 79 -14.33 20.28 1.94
CA SER A 79 -14.01 21.69 2.17
C SER A 79 -13.30 22.38 1.00
N ASN A 80 -13.02 21.67 -0.11
CA ASN A 80 -12.22 22.16 -1.25
C ASN A 80 -10.75 22.44 -0.91
N ALA A 81 -10.19 21.72 0.06
CA ALA A 81 -8.75 21.72 0.26
C ALA A 81 -8.03 21.20 -1.00
N ALA A 82 -6.78 21.60 -1.20
CA ALA A 82 -5.97 21.06 -2.29
C ALA A 82 -5.66 19.56 -2.06
N PRO A 83 -5.59 18.74 -3.11
CA PRO A 83 -5.15 17.35 -2.98
C PRO A 83 -3.67 17.28 -2.58
N ILE A 84 -3.32 16.31 -1.75
CA ILE A 84 -1.92 16.07 -1.33
C ILE A 84 -1.10 15.44 -2.45
N LEU A 85 -1.72 14.59 -3.26
CA LEU A 85 -1.12 13.98 -4.44
C LEU A 85 -2.15 13.93 -5.56
N SER A 86 -1.70 14.08 -6.79
CA SER A 86 -2.53 13.93 -7.97
C SER A 86 -1.77 13.16 -9.04
N THR A 87 -2.46 12.27 -9.74
CA THR A 87 -1.88 11.57 -10.89
C THR A 87 -2.33 12.24 -12.18
N LYS A 88 -1.45 12.25 -13.18
CA LYS A 88 -1.84 12.56 -14.56
C LYS A 88 -1.42 11.42 -15.45
N PHE A 89 -2.38 10.92 -16.23
CA PHE A 89 -2.07 9.98 -17.28
C PHE A 89 -1.38 10.68 -18.43
N ASN A 90 -0.23 10.14 -18.82
CA ASN A 90 0.42 10.51 -20.06
C ASN A 90 0.16 9.38 -21.07
N LEU A 91 -0.79 9.57 -21.98
CA LEU A 91 -1.01 8.62 -23.09
C LEU A 91 0.13 8.62 -24.12
N LEU A 92 0.98 9.65 -24.12
CA LEU A 92 1.97 9.92 -25.17
C LEU A 92 3.45 9.88 -24.70
N LYS A 93 3.73 9.62 -23.41
CA LYS A 93 5.11 9.56 -22.88
C LYS A 93 5.50 8.13 -22.53
N SER A 94 6.80 7.84 -22.56
CA SER A 94 7.40 6.54 -22.23
C SER A 94 7.19 6.07 -20.78
N ASN A 95 6.79 6.97 -19.88
CA ASN A 95 6.71 6.68 -18.45
C ASN A 95 5.32 6.13 -18.10
N PHE A 96 5.26 5.19 -17.17
CA PHE A 96 4.02 4.51 -16.76
C PHE A 96 3.02 5.46 -16.07
N LEU A 97 3.50 6.29 -15.13
CA LEU A 97 2.69 7.20 -14.32
C LEU A 97 3.53 8.40 -13.87
N ASN A 98 2.93 9.60 -13.82
CA ASN A 98 3.50 10.75 -13.13
C ASN A 98 2.58 11.14 -11.97
N ILE A 99 3.16 11.33 -10.80
CA ILE A 99 2.47 11.74 -9.57
C ILE A 99 3.01 13.12 -9.16
N TYR A 100 2.09 14.03 -8.87
CA TYR A 100 2.39 15.43 -8.57
C TYR A 100 1.95 15.78 -7.15
N LYS A 101 2.80 16.53 -6.44
CA LYS A 101 2.49 17.21 -5.18
C LYS A 101 2.47 18.71 -5.48
N GLU A 102 1.39 19.41 -5.12
CA GLU A 102 1.26 20.87 -5.35
C GLU A 102 1.55 21.29 -6.81
N LYS A 103 1.12 20.46 -7.78
CA LYS A 103 1.35 20.63 -9.23
C LYS A 103 2.80 20.45 -9.70
N GLN A 104 3.76 20.22 -8.81
CA GLN A 104 5.13 19.86 -9.15
C GLN A 104 5.28 18.35 -9.27
N LEU A 105 6.13 17.88 -10.20
CA LEU A 105 6.40 16.45 -10.36
C LEU A 105 7.08 15.93 -9.08
N PHE A 106 6.40 15.04 -8.38
CA PHE A 106 6.87 14.47 -7.11
C PHE A 106 7.50 13.09 -7.32
N CYS A 107 6.84 12.26 -8.14
CA CYS A 107 7.32 10.93 -8.48
C CYS A 107 7.09 10.64 -9.97
N LYS A 108 8.13 10.17 -10.64
CA LYS A 108 8.05 9.59 -11.97
C LYS A 108 8.14 8.07 -11.86
N VAL A 109 7.22 7.37 -12.51
CA VAL A 109 7.15 5.91 -12.47
C VAL A 109 7.42 5.34 -13.86
N ASP A 110 8.42 4.48 -13.98
CA ASP A 110 8.73 3.73 -15.19
C ASP A 110 8.46 2.23 -14.97
N PHE A 111 7.96 1.54 -16.00
CA PHE A 111 7.76 0.09 -15.98
C PHE A 111 8.88 -0.61 -16.75
N LYS A 112 9.41 -1.70 -16.20
CA LYS A 112 10.45 -2.50 -16.83
C LYS A 112 10.16 -4.00 -16.68
N ILE A 113 10.57 -4.76 -17.69
CA ILE A 113 10.49 -6.22 -17.69
C ILE A 113 11.90 -6.74 -17.39
N HIS A 114 12.03 -7.62 -16.39
CA HIS A 114 13.29 -8.32 -16.09
C HIS A 114 13.31 -9.69 -16.78
N SER A 115 12.28 -10.50 -16.54
CA SER A 115 12.06 -11.81 -17.17
C SER A 115 10.56 -12.06 -17.35
N ASN A 116 10.19 -13.24 -17.88
CA ASN A 116 8.78 -13.59 -18.15
C ASN A 116 7.88 -13.45 -16.91
N TYR A 117 8.40 -13.78 -15.73
CA TYR A 117 7.64 -13.80 -14.47
C TYR A 117 8.09 -12.74 -13.48
N ILE A 118 9.07 -11.90 -13.84
CA ILE A 118 9.58 -10.83 -12.98
C ILE A 118 9.55 -9.51 -13.74
N THR A 119 8.77 -8.57 -13.24
CA THR A 119 8.74 -7.18 -13.73
C THR A 119 9.05 -6.25 -12.58
N TYR A 120 9.33 -4.98 -12.87
CA TYR A 120 9.53 -4.01 -11.81
C TYR A 120 9.15 -2.59 -12.22
N TYR A 121 8.70 -1.80 -11.25
CA TYR A 121 8.56 -0.37 -11.39
C TYR A 121 9.78 0.34 -10.82
N VAL A 122 10.19 1.43 -11.47
CA VAL A 122 11.19 2.37 -10.97
C VAL A 122 10.48 3.65 -10.60
N LEU A 123 10.38 3.95 -9.30
CA LEU A 123 9.81 5.18 -8.78
C LEU A 123 10.95 6.14 -8.50
N THR A 124 11.08 7.17 -9.31
CA THR A 124 12.09 8.21 -9.18
C THR A 124 11.49 9.41 -8.48
N PHE A 125 11.96 9.67 -7.26
CA PHE A 125 11.68 10.88 -6.48
C PHE A 125 12.85 11.86 -6.62
N GLN A 126 12.79 13.03 -5.99
CA GLN A 126 13.85 14.05 -6.13
C GLN A 126 15.21 13.56 -5.62
N ASN A 127 15.24 12.83 -4.49
CA ASN A 127 16.48 12.42 -3.83
C ASN A 127 16.62 10.89 -3.70
N GLU A 128 15.66 10.13 -4.20
CA GLU A 128 15.53 8.70 -3.89
C GLU A 128 14.97 7.94 -5.09
N VAL A 129 15.36 6.67 -5.25
CA VAL A 129 14.81 5.76 -6.26
C VAL A 129 14.38 4.46 -5.60
N VAL A 130 13.09 4.15 -5.71
CA VAL A 130 12.52 2.92 -5.17
C VAL A 130 12.22 1.96 -6.31
N TYR A 131 12.69 0.72 -6.18
CA TYR A 131 12.43 -0.36 -7.12
C TYR A 131 11.39 -1.31 -6.56
N LEU A 132 10.21 -1.36 -7.18
CA LEU A 132 9.13 -2.27 -6.81
C LEU A 132 9.22 -3.53 -7.66
N ILE A 133 9.66 -4.64 -7.09
CA ILE A 133 9.99 -5.84 -7.84
C ILE A 133 8.88 -6.85 -7.70
N MET A 134 8.25 -7.17 -8.81
CA MET A 134 7.01 -7.93 -8.87
C MET A 134 7.32 -9.37 -9.25
N ASN A 135 6.89 -10.29 -8.39
CA ASN A 135 6.68 -11.68 -8.74
C ASN A 135 5.32 -11.81 -9.45
N ASN A 136 5.31 -12.15 -10.73
CA ASN A 136 4.10 -12.39 -11.53
C ASN A 136 3.82 -13.89 -11.74
N SER A 137 4.36 -14.77 -10.89
CA SER A 137 4.03 -16.20 -10.87
C SER A 137 2.60 -16.44 -10.35
N ASN A 138 2.28 -17.71 -10.09
CA ASN A 138 1.03 -18.14 -9.47
C ASN A 138 0.84 -17.68 -8.01
N TYR A 139 1.85 -17.07 -7.39
CA TYR A 139 1.71 -16.43 -6.07
C TYR A 139 2.25 -14.99 -6.10
N PRO A 140 1.48 -14.03 -6.67
CA PRO A 140 1.95 -12.67 -6.85
C PRO A 140 2.31 -11.94 -5.55
N THR A 141 3.46 -11.31 -5.55
CA THR A 141 4.00 -10.47 -4.48
C THR A 141 4.83 -9.35 -5.08
N ILE A 142 5.03 -8.28 -4.32
CA ILE A 142 5.94 -7.20 -4.72
C ILE A 142 6.86 -6.90 -3.55
N ASP A 143 8.15 -6.95 -3.78
CA ASP A 143 9.15 -6.69 -2.76
C ASP A 143 9.96 -5.44 -3.11
N PHE A 144 10.34 -4.70 -2.08
CA PHE A 144 11.20 -3.53 -2.22
C PHE A 144 11.93 -3.21 -0.91
N ALA A 145 13.06 -2.51 -1.04
CA ALA A 145 13.77 -1.91 0.07
C ALA A 145 13.59 -0.40 0.01
N PHE A 146 13.42 0.24 1.17
CA PHE A 146 13.27 1.69 1.26
C PHE A 146 13.70 2.19 2.66
N CYS A 147 14.59 3.19 2.70
CA CYS A 147 15.12 3.78 3.94
C CYS A 147 15.55 2.75 5.00
N GLY A 148 16.35 1.75 4.59
CA GLY A 148 16.87 0.70 5.47
C GLY A 148 15.82 -0.33 5.94
N SER A 149 14.58 -0.24 5.44
CA SER A 149 13.49 -1.16 5.77
C SER A 149 13.12 -2.01 4.55
N PHE A 150 12.61 -3.22 4.79
CA PHE A 150 12.24 -4.17 3.76
C PHE A 150 10.74 -4.43 3.78
N PHE A 151 10.16 -4.56 2.59
CA PHE A 151 8.72 -4.58 2.43
C PHE A 151 8.27 -5.66 1.46
N ARG A 152 7.10 -6.21 1.75
CA ARG A 152 6.35 -7.08 0.83
C ARG A 152 4.92 -6.60 0.72
N ILE A 153 4.44 -6.51 -0.51
CA ILE A 153 3.05 -6.21 -0.84
C ILE A 153 2.36 -7.49 -1.30
N MET A 154 1.16 -7.72 -0.78
CA MET A 154 0.29 -8.84 -1.10
C MET A 154 -1.11 -8.34 -1.48
N GLY A 155 -1.90 -9.17 -2.17
CA GLY A 155 -3.27 -8.84 -2.57
C GLY A 155 -3.41 -8.13 -3.93
N ILE A 156 -2.34 -8.10 -4.74
CA ILE A 156 -2.43 -7.79 -6.17
C ILE A 156 -3.03 -8.97 -6.95
N THR A 157 -3.76 -8.72 -8.04
CA THR A 157 -4.51 -9.76 -8.77
C THR A 157 -3.65 -10.95 -9.21
N GLY A 158 -4.28 -12.13 -9.08
CA GLY A 158 -3.68 -13.46 -9.14
C GLY A 158 -3.75 -14.22 -7.80
N THR A 159 -4.17 -13.57 -6.71
CA THR A 159 -4.35 -14.17 -5.37
C THR A 159 -5.80 -14.17 -4.85
N THR A 160 -6.77 -13.67 -5.62
CA THR A 160 -8.10 -13.35 -5.11
C THR A 160 -9.14 -14.32 -5.66
N SER A 161 -9.54 -15.27 -4.80
CA SER A 161 -10.66 -16.18 -4.97
C SER A 161 -11.98 -15.45 -5.20
N SER A 162 -12.92 -16.13 -5.86
CA SER A 162 -14.33 -15.81 -6.07
C SER A 162 -15.16 -15.45 -4.81
N LEU A 163 -14.54 -15.35 -3.64
CA LEU A 163 -15.13 -14.85 -2.39
C LEU A 163 -14.28 -13.71 -1.81
N GLY A 164 -14.67 -12.45 -2.09
CA GLY A 164 -14.58 -11.33 -1.14
C GLY A 164 -13.25 -10.61 -0.89
N SER A 165 -12.08 -11.11 -1.30
CA SER A 165 -10.77 -10.49 -0.98
C SER A 165 -10.13 -9.69 -2.12
N ALA A 166 -10.81 -9.52 -3.25
CA ALA A 166 -10.30 -8.92 -4.49
C ALA A 166 -9.94 -7.42 -4.44
N ASN A 167 -10.19 -6.76 -3.31
CA ASN A 167 -10.21 -5.31 -3.22
C ASN A 167 -9.17 -4.74 -2.24
N LEU A 168 -8.17 -5.53 -1.83
CA LEU A 168 -7.22 -5.15 -0.79
C LEU A 168 -5.78 -5.39 -1.23
N ILE A 169 -4.98 -4.32 -1.25
CA ILE A 169 -3.52 -4.40 -1.39
C ILE A 169 -2.92 -4.06 -0.03
N LYS A 170 -2.14 -4.98 0.54
CA LYS A 170 -1.56 -4.85 1.90
C LYS A 170 -0.04 -4.78 1.82
N LEU A 171 0.54 -3.78 2.48
CA LEU A 171 1.98 -3.58 2.62
C LEU A 171 2.44 -4.06 4.00
N PHE A 172 3.28 -5.08 4.03
CA PHE A 172 3.89 -5.60 5.25
C PHE A 172 5.34 -5.16 5.35
N ILE A 173 5.77 -4.84 6.57
CA ILE A 173 7.20 -4.69 6.90
C ILE A 173 7.76 -6.08 7.15
N MET A 174 8.87 -6.40 6.51
CA MET A 174 9.52 -7.70 6.60
C MET A 174 10.65 -7.67 7.62
N ARG A 175 10.87 -8.79 8.32
CA ARG A 175 11.91 -8.89 9.34
C ARG A 175 13.32 -8.77 8.77
N SER A 176 13.52 -9.21 7.53
CA SER A 176 14.79 -9.17 6.82
C SER A 176 14.56 -9.15 5.32
N GLU A 177 15.59 -8.78 4.55
CA GLU A 177 15.60 -8.93 3.09
C GLU A 177 15.60 -10.39 2.64
N LYS A 178 16.14 -11.31 3.47
CA LYS A 178 16.16 -12.74 3.15
C LYS A 178 14.77 -13.25 2.81
N GLY A 179 14.65 -13.87 1.65
CA GLY A 179 13.38 -14.39 1.14
C GLY A 179 12.56 -13.39 0.32
N LEU A 180 13.09 -12.19 0.07
CA LEU A 180 12.48 -11.17 -0.78
C LEU A 180 13.17 -11.11 -2.15
N LEU A 181 12.45 -10.64 -3.16
CA LEU A 181 13.06 -10.38 -4.46
C LEU A 181 14.04 -9.22 -4.45
N CYS A 182 13.95 -8.32 -3.46
CA CYS A 182 14.89 -7.22 -3.29
C CYS A 182 16.20 -7.61 -2.57
N ASP A 183 16.33 -8.86 -2.14
CA ASP A 183 17.52 -9.39 -1.46
C ASP A 183 18.76 -9.30 -2.36
N GLY A 184 19.84 -8.71 -1.82
CA GLY A 184 21.15 -8.65 -2.46
C GLY A 184 21.19 -7.81 -3.75
N ILE A 185 20.22 -6.93 -3.98
CA ILE A 185 20.19 -6.14 -5.20
C ILE A 185 21.24 -5.03 -5.17
N GLU A 186 22.15 -5.12 -6.13
CA GLU A 186 23.11 -4.06 -6.43
C GLU A 186 22.56 -3.12 -7.51
N ILE A 187 22.42 -1.84 -7.17
CA ILE A 187 21.95 -0.81 -8.09
C ILE A 187 23.15 -0.21 -8.82
N GLU A 188 23.40 -0.65 -10.05
CA GLU A 188 24.33 0.00 -10.94
C GLU A 188 23.64 1.10 -11.76
N ARG A 189 24.11 2.35 -11.63
CA ARG A 189 23.57 3.50 -12.38
C ARG A 189 23.52 3.22 -13.88
N GLY A 190 22.35 3.41 -14.48
CA GLY A 190 22.14 3.28 -15.92
C GLY A 190 21.98 1.85 -16.44
N LYS A 191 22.13 0.82 -15.60
CA LYS A 191 21.92 -0.58 -15.99
C LYS A 191 20.55 -1.10 -15.57
N ARG A 192 20.14 -2.23 -16.16
CA ARG A 192 18.98 -3.00 -15.68
C ARG A 192 19.32 -3.60 -14.33
N LEU A 193 18.33 -3.70 -13.44
CA LEU A 193 18.49 -4.44 -12.19
C LEU A 193 18.87 -5.89 -12.47
N LYS A 194 19.91 -6.36 -11.80
CA LYS A 194 20.22 -7.78 -11.69
C LYS A 194 19.46 -8.32 -10.49
N ILE A 195 18.56 -9.27 -10.73
CA ILE A 195 17.74 -9.92 -9.70
C ILE A 195 18.11 -11.39 -9.77
N ASP A 196 19.00 -11.81 -8.88
CA ASP A 196 19.60 -13.14 -8.86
C ASP A 196 19.72 -13.61 -7.41
N ASN A 197 18.58 -14.04 -6.87
CA ASN A 197 18.45 -14.58 -5.53
C ASN A 197 17.63 -15.87 -5.55
N GLU A 198 17.50 -16.51 -4.39
CA GLU A 198 16.81 -17.81 -4.28
C GLU A 198 15.36 -17.72 -4.77
N LEU A 199 14.64 -16.64 -4.42
CA LEU A 199 13.25 -16.45 -4.86
C LEU A 199 13.15 -16.26 -6.38
N SER A 200 14.03 -15.46 -7.00
CA SER A 200 14.02 -15.29 -8.46
C SER A 200 14.31 -16.60 -9.18
N ASN A 201 15.21 -17.42 -8.63
CA ASN A 201 15.54 -18.74 -9.18
C ASN A 201 14.36 -19.72 -9.06
N LEU A 202 13.63 -19.72 -7.94
CA LEU A 202 12.40 -20.52 -7.79
C LEU A 202 11.31 -20.06 -8.76
N ILE A 203 11.09 -18.76 -8.92
CA ILE A 203 10.09 -18.22 -9.85
C ILE A 203 10.36 -18.66 -11.30
N GLN A 204 11.64 -18.78 -11.68
CA GLN A 204 12.01 -19.15 -13.05
C GLN A 204 12.04 -20.66 -13.29
N ASN A 205 12.43 -21.46 -12.28
CA ASN A 205 12.74 -22.88 -12.48
C ASN A 205 11.81 -23.84 -11.73
N ASP A 206 11.18 -23.42 -10.63
CA ASP A 206 10.36 -24.28 -9.77
C ASP A 206 9.21 -23.49 -9.10
N MET A 207 8.27 -23.03 -9.92
CA MET A 207 7.12 -22.23 -9.49
C MET A 207 6.25 -22.94 -8.43
N SER A 208 6.34 -24.27 -8.32
CA SER A 208 5.58 -25.06 -7.35
C SER A 208 5.98 -24.74 -5.89
N LYS A 209 7.25 -24.38 -5.67
CA LYS A 209 7.80 -24.07 -4.35
C LYS A 209 7.66 -22.62 -3.93
N VAL A 210 7.35 -21.72 -4.86
CA VAL A 210 7.28 -20.27 -4.63
C VAL A 210 6.32 -19.94 -3.48
N LYS A 211 5.14 -20.58 -3.45
CA LYS A 211 4.18 -20.38 -2.36
C LYS A 211 4.81 -20.69 -1.00
N GLY A 212 5.38 -21.90 -0.83
CA GLY A 212 5.99 -22.31 0.44
C GLY A 212 7.13 -21.37 0.86
N TYR A 213 7.95 -20.94 -0.09
CA TYR A 213 9.05 -20.02 0.15
C TYR A 213 8.57 -18.61 0.58
N ILE A 214 7.51 -18.08 -0.02
CA ILE A 214 6.96 -16.78 0.38
C ILE A 214 6.32 -16.84 1.77
N HIS A 215 5.71 -17.96 2.15
CA HIS A 215 5.13 -18.12 3.49
C HIS A 215 6.19 -18.29 4.58
N SER A 216 7.41 -18.73 4.26
CA SER A 216 8.48 -18.88 5.25
C SER A 216 9.09 -17.54 5.66
N SER A 217 9.06 -16.53 4.78
CA SER A 217 9.46 -15.16 5.12
C SER A 217 8.37 -14.46 5.93
N THR A 218 8.62 -14.26 7.23
CA THR A 218 7.65 -13.68 8.16
C THR A 218 7.72 -12.15 8.18
N PRO A 219 6.57 -11.46 8.20
CA PRO A 219 6.50 -10.05 8.55
C PRO A 219 7.18 -9.76 9.89
N LEU A 220 7.70 -8.55 10.04
CA LEU A 220 8.16 -8.04 11.33
C LEU A 220 7.00 -7.96 12.33
N ILE A 221 5.82 -7.58 11.83
CA ILE A 221 4.56 -7.44 12.58
C ILE A 221 3.43 -8.00 11.71
N GLY A 222 2.45 -8.68 12.31
CA GLY A 222 1.30 -9.25 11.60
C GLY A 222 0.30 -8.22 11.05
N VAL A 223 0.51 -6.92 11.30
CA VAL A 223 -0.36 -5.83 10.86
C VAL A 223 0.30 -5.09 9.69
N PRO A 224 -0.43 -4.83 8.59
CA PRO A 224 0.14 -4.08 7.46
C PRO A 224 0.38 -2.62 7.84
N LEU A 225 1.51 -2.05 7.39
CA LEU A 225 1.86 -0.64 7.55
C LEU A 225 0.92 0.27 6.75
N ALA A 226 0.50 -0.22 5.58
CA ALA A 226 -0.41 0.49 4.70
C ALA A 226 -1.32 -0.50 3.97
N THR A 227 -2.56 -0.08 3.71
CA THR A 227 -3.53 -0.87 2.95
C THR A 227 -4.26 0.01 1.96
N PHE A 228 -4.33 -0.39 0.70
CA PHE A 228 -5.29 0.18 -0.26
C PHE A 228 -6.56 -0.66 -0.23
N VAL A 229 -7.70 0.02 -0.14
CA VAL A 229 -9.04 -0.57 -0.13
C VAL A 229 -9.85 -0.04 -1.31
N ASP A 230 -10.18 -0.92 -2.25
CA ASP A 230 -11.09 -0.62 -3.34
C ASP A 230 -12.55 -0.72 -2.85
N SER A 231 -13.26 0.40 -2.90
CA SER A 231 -14.67 0.51 -2.51
C SER A 231 -15.61 0.48 -3.73
N GLY A 232 -15.07 0.28 -4.94
CA GLY A 232 -15.78 0.50 -6.18
C GLY A 232 -16.00 1.98 -6.49
N ASP A 233 -16.64 2.25 -7.63
CA ASP A 233 -16.88 3.61 -8.12
C ASP A 233 -18.15 4.22 -7.49
N VAL A 234 -17.97 4.99 -6.42
CA VAL A 234 -19.06 5.73 -5.76
C VAL A 234 -19.15 7.15 -6.34
N LYS A 235 -20.25 7.47 -7.03
CA LYS A 235 -20.47 8.81 -7.59
C LYS A 235 -20.77 9.82 -6.49
N VAL A 236 -20.10 10.97 -6.53
CA VAL A 236 -20.28 12.06 -5.57
C VAL A 236 -20.51 13.36 -6.34
N ASN A 237 -21.56 14.10 -5.98
CA ASN A 237 -21.82 15.43 -6.52
C ASN A 237 -21.36 16.47 -5.51
N LYS A 238 -20.56 17.44 -5.95
CA LYS A 238 -20.03 18.50 -5.10
C LYS A 238 -19.91 19.81 -5.87
N ASN A 239 -20.57 20.87 -5.39
CA ASN A 239 -20.52 22.22 -5.98
C ASN A 239 -20.78 22.21 -7.51
N GLY A 240 -21.75 21.42 -7.97
CA GLY A 240 -22.05 21.24 -9.39
C GLY A 240 -21.06 20.36 -10.18
N GLY A 241 -19.94 19.97 -9.58
CA GLY A 241 -18.99 19.00 -10.14
C GLY A 241 -19.40 17.55 -9.86
N ARG A 242 -19.12 16.67 -10.83
CA ARG A 242 -19.27 15.22 -10.69
C ARG A 242 -17.92 14.59 -10.40
N TYR A 243 -17.85 13.80 -9.33
CA TYR A 243 -16.66 13.11 -8.88
C TYR A 243 -16.97 11.62 -8.67
N VAL A 244 -15.92 10.82 -8.61
CA VAL A 244 -16.01 9.40 -8.27
C VAL A 244 -15.01 9.12 -7.15
N LYS A 245 -15.50 8.61 -6.02
CA LYS A 245 -14.68 8.06 -4.94
C LYS A 245 -14.45 6.59 -5.25
N HIS A 246 -13.19 6.20 -5.42
CA HIS A 246 -12.81 4.82 -5.77
C HIS A 246 -12.54 3.95 -4.54
N GLY A 247 -12.17 4.57 -3.43
CA GLY A 247 -11.66 3.86 -2.26
C GLY A 247 -10.77 4.76 -1.42
N TYR A 248 -9.86 4.15 -0.66
CA TYR A 248 -8.95 4.88 0.22
C TYR A 248 -7.66 4.09 0.48
N ILE A 249 -6.64 4.80 0.95
CA ILE A 249 -5.41 4.24 1.51
C ILE A 249 -5.43 4.45 3.01
N GLN A 250 -5.27 3.37 3.79
CA GLN A 250 -5.00 3.43 5.22
C GLN A 250 -3.50 3.39 5.45
N LEU A 251 -3.00 4.23 6.34
CA LEU A 251 -1.59 4.34 6.70
C LEU A 251 -1.47 4.36 8.23
N PHE A 252 -0.47 3.65 8.75
CA PHE A 252 0.04 3.88 10.09
C PHE A 252 1.27 4.77 9.98
N ASP A 253 1.19 6.00 10.51
CA ASP A 253 2.21 7.04 10.41
C ASP A 253 2.88 7.29 11.77
N TYR A 254 4.12 7.77 11.73
CA TYR A 254 4.91 8.11 12.91
C TYR A 254 4.81 9.59 13.30
N LEU A 255 4.31 10.43 12.40
CA LEU A 255 4.01 11.82 12.72
C LEU A 255 2.65 11.91 13.42
N ASN A 256 2.61 12.61 14.55
CA ASN A 256 1.38 12.92 15.28
C ASN A 256 0.83 14.29 14.85
N GLU A 257 0.70 14.49 13.55
CA GLU A 257 0.22 15.73 12.93
C GLU A 257 -0.94 15.43 11.98
N GLU A 258 -1.71 16.46 11.61
CA GLU A 258 -2.76 16.34 10.59
C GLU A 258 -2.21 16.07 9.17
N THR A 259 -0.89 16.07 9.01
CA THR A 259 -0.22 15.86 7.74
C THR A 259 0.44 14.49 7.67
N VAL A 260 0.38 13.90 6.48
CA VAL A 260 1.05 12.63 6.18
C VAL A 260 2.54 12.87 6.02
N SER A 261 3.37 12.06 6.69
CA SER A 261 4.83 12.15 6.59
C SER A 261 5.32 11.93 5.16
N GLU A 262 6.49 12.46 4.83
CA GLU A 262 7.04 12.33 3.47
C GLU A 262 7.25 10.86 3.07
N HIS A 263 7.77 10.02 3.98
CA HIS A 263 7.88 8.58 3.75
C HIS A 263 6.51 7.95 3.44
N MET A 264 5.46 8.34 4.16
CA MET A 264 4.10 7.83 3.92
C MET A 264 3.47 8.37 2.63
N LEU A 265 3.82 9.59 2.21
CA LEU A 265 3.45 10.09 0.88
C LEU A 265 4.14 9.28 -0.24
N MET A 266 5.37 8.82 -0.03
CA MET A 266 6.05 7.91 -0.95
C MET A 266 5.39 6.53 -0.97
N ILE A 267 4.95 6.01 0.18
CA ILE A 267 4.13 4.80 0.26
C ILE A 267 2.79 4.97 -0.49
N CYS A 268 2.14 6.14 -0.40
CA CYS A 268 0.97 6.46 -1.21
C CYS A 268 1.28 6.41 -2.72
N CYS A 269 2.44 6.89 -3.16
CA CYS A 269 2.86 6.81 -4.56
C CYS A 269 3.03 5.36 -5.03
N ILE A 270 3.58 4.49 -4.18
CA ILE A 270 3.69 3.04 -4.42
C ILE A 270 2.30 2.44 -4.59
N LEU A 271 1.40 2.64 -3.63
CA LEU A 271 0.05 2.06 -3.68
C LEU A 271 -0.79 2.60 -4.84
N LEU A 272 -0.65 3.89 -5.19
CA LEU A 272 -1.27 4.46 -6.39
C LEU A 272 -0.77 3.81 -7.68
N THR A 273 0.53 3.53 -7.77
CA THR A 273 1.12 2.84 -8.92
C THR A 273 0.50 1.46 -9.10
N LEU A 274 0.35 0.71 -8.01
CA LEU A 274 -0.22 -0.63 -8.05
C LEU A 274 -1.70 -0.62 -8.34
N ARG A 275 -2.47 0.26 -7.69
CA ARG A 275 -3.88 0.49 -8.02
C ARG A 275 -4.06 0.76 -9.51
N GLU A 276 -3.18 1.57 -10.09
CA GLU A 276 -3.28 1.90 -11.51
C GLU A 276 -2.90 0.74 -12.42
N GLN A 277 -1.89 -0.03 -12.05
CA GLN A 277 -1.54 -1.27 -12.73
C GLN A 277 -2.74 -2.24 -12.74
N GLU A 278 -3.43 -2.40 -11.62
CA GLU A 278 -4.60 -3.28 -11.49
C GLU A 278 -5.76 -2.77 -12.34
N TYR A 279 -6.07 -1.48 -12.26
CA TYR A 279 -7.11 -0.84 -13.06
C TYR A 279 -6.90 -1.02 -14.58
N ARG A 280 -5.65 -1.00 -15.05
CA ARG A 280 -5.31 -1.25 -16.46
C ARG A 280 -5.52 -2.70 -16.90
N LYS A 281 -5.24 -3.68 -16.04
CA LYS A 281 -5.53 -5.10 -16.32
C LYS A 281 -7.02 -5.30 -16.61
N PHE A 282 -7.89 -4.80 -15.72
CA PHE A 282 -9.34 -4.95 -15.85
C PHE A 282 -9.96 -4.17 -17.02
N LYS A 283 -9.38 -3.03 -17.41
CA LYS A 283 -9.83 -2.32 -18.61
C LYS A 283 -9.46 -3.03 -19.91
N GLY A 284 -8.34 -3.75 -19.93
CA GLY A 284 -7.90 -4.55 -21.09
C GLY A 284 -8.83 -5.72 -21.40
N ASP A 285 -9.47 -6.29 -20.38
CA ASP A 285 -10.42 -7.40 -20.54
C ASP A 285 -11.77 -6.99 -21.14
N LYS A 286 -12.10 -5.68 -21.10
CA LYS A 286 -13.24 -5.14 -21.85
C LYS A 286 -12.84 -4.85 -23.29
N LYS A 287 -12.50 -5.89 -24.06
CA LYS A 287 -12.67 -5.81 -25.53
C LYS A 287 -14.14 -5.55 -25.77
N SER A 288 -14.45 -4.43 -26.42
CA SER A 288 -15.78 -4.12 -26.88
C SER A 288 -16.24 -5.23 -27.82
N ASN A 289 -17.31 -5.94 -27.46
CA ASN A 289 -18.15 -6.60 -28.45
C ASN A 289 -18.84 -5.51 -29.27
N TYR A 290 -18.15 -4.97 -30.26
CA TYR A 290 -18.85 -4.34 -31.38
C TYR A 290 -19.49 -5.48 -32.16
N VAL A 291 -20.76 -5.74 -31.85
CA VAL A 291 -21.68 -6.32 -32.83
C VAL A 291 -22.06 -5.18 -33.75
N GLY A 292 -21.56 -5.24 -34.97
CA GLY A 292 -21.93 -4.41 -36.11
C GLY A 292 -21.72 -5.22 -37.36
#